data_AF-A0A0S2K229-F1
#
_entry.id   AF-A0A0S2K229-F1
#
_cell.length_a   1.000
_cell.length_b   1.000
_cell.length_c   1.000
_cell.angle_alpha   90.00
_cell.angle_beta   90.00
_cell.angle_gamma   90.00
#
_symmetry.space_group_name_H-M   'P 1'
#
loop_
_entity.id
_entity.type
_entity.pdbx_description
1 polymer ?
#
loop_
_entity_poly.entity_id
_entity_poly.type
_entity_poly.pdbx_seq_one_letter_code
_entity_poly.pdbx_strand_id
1 'polypeptide(L)'
;MKRSKHIKLTLLMGATGSLAGCGDSEESALLFQDTMECNSFGIELETCQAEYQQALEQHLNEAPRYATEQLCEGDFGFDRCESNGGIWQPLMAGFMIGLVAEAVDEGLDALKKKRKHKRAMLGGKYYSGAKPLYRSRDDFFSYRNSNNDYVASASSSGSTLVKSSKVNYKAKRKPVTRKRGGFGRSASRSSWGG
;
A
#
# COMPACT_ATOMS: atom_id res chain seq x y z
N MET A 1 -33.94 -71.68 6.26
CA MET A 1 -34.09 -70.58 7.25
C MET A 1 -32.83 -69.74 7.21
N LYS A 2 -32.92 -68.50 6.69
CA LYS A 2 -32.81 -67.21 7.41
C LYS A 2 -31.36 -66.82 7.74
N ARG A 3 -30.84 -65.61 7.47
CA ARG A 3 -31.34 -64.37 6.87
C ARG A 3 -30.12 -63.50 6.48
N SER A 4 -30.31 -62.64 5.48
CA SER A 4 -29.38 -61.68 4.90
C SER A 4 -28.67 -60.76 5.93
N LYS A 5 -27.46 -60.27 5.61
CA LYS A 5 -26.77 -59.21 6.34
C LYS A 5 -26.51 -58.00 5.42
N HIS A 6 -27.38 -57.02 5.58
CA HIS A 6 -27.22 -55.56 5.50
C HIS A 6 -26.18 -54.94 4.55
N ILE A 7 -26.73 -54.22 3.56
CA ILE A 7 -26.10 -53.17 2.76
C ILE A 7 -25.74 -51.99 3.69
N LYS A 8 -24.46 -51.65 3.79
CA LYS A 8 -24.02 -50.37 4.37
C LYS A 8 -23.86 -49.36 3.24
N LEU A 9 -24.90 -48.53 3.07
CA LEU A 9 -24.87 -47.32 2.26
C LEU A 9 -23.99 -46.29 2.97
N THR A 10 -22.72 -46.19 2.58
CA THR A 10 -21.84 -45.09 3.00
C THR A 10 -22.16 -43.86 2.16
N LEU A 11 -22.95 -42.95 2.73
CA LEU A 11 -23.07 -41.56 2.28
C LEU A 11 -21.68 -40.91 2.30
N LEU A 12 -21.07 -40.79 1.14
CA LEU A 12 -19.87 -39.96 0.96
C LEU A 12 -20.29 -38.50 1.09
N MET A 13 -19.82 -37.93 2.20
CA MET A 13 -19.66 -36.52 2.54
C MET A 13 -19.71 -35.56 1.35
N GLY A 14 -20.56 -34.54 1.50
CA GLY A 14 -20.65 -33.42 0.59
C GLY A 14 -19.28 -32.78 0.37
N ALA A 15 -19.01 -32.46 -0.89
CA ALA A 15 -17.99 -31.50 -1.25
C ALA A 15 -18.41 -30.14 -0.68
N THR A 16 -18.03 -29.83 0.56
CA THR A 16 -17.76 -28.44 0.91
C THR A 16 -16.52 -28.06 0.14
N GLY A 17 -16.73 -27.63 -1.11
CA GLY A 17 -15.72 -26.90 -1.86
C GLY A 17 -15.27 -25.76 -0.97
N SER A 18 -14.07 -25.87 -0.43
CA SER A 18 -13.36 -24.76 0.17
C SER A 18 -13.34 -23.65 -0.87
N LEU A 19 -14.09 -22.57 -0.63
CA LEU A 19 -13.85 -21.30 -1.31
C LEU A 19 -12.37 -21.02 -1.08
N ALA A 20 -11.54 -21.18 -2.12
CA ALA A 20 -10.25 -20.53 -2.18
C ALA A 20 -10.56 -19.04 -2.10
N GLY A 21 -10.57 -18.49 -0.89
CA GLY A 21 -10.68 -17.07 -0.68
C GLY A 21 -9.55 -16.44 -1.48
N CYS A 22 -9.88 -15.46 -2.33
CA CYS A 22 -8.89 -14.63 -3.01
C CYS A 22 -7.94 -14.05 -1.94
N GLY A 23 -6.82 -14.73 -1.71
CA GLY A 23 -5.80 -14.30 -0.79
C GLY A 23 -5.04 -13.17 -1.44
N ASP A 24 -5.17 -11.97 -0.89
CA ASP A 24 -4.32 -10.83 -1.25
C ASP A 24 -2.90 -11.15 -0.78
N SER A 25 -2.01 -11.46 -1.73
CA SER A 25 -0.63 -11.84 -1.45
C SER A 25 0.17 -10.66 -0.91
N GLU A 26 1.18 -10.95 -0.08
CA GLU A 26 2.13 -9.94 0.38
C GLU A 26 3.24 -9.76 -0.67
N GLU A 27 3.63 -8.52 -0.89
CA GLU A 27 4.72 -8.11 -1.76
C GLU A 27 5.72 -7.27 -0.96
N SER A 28 6.98 -7.30 -1.38
CA SER A 28 7.98 -6.43 -0.80
C SER A 28 7.83 -5.01 -1.35
N ALA A 29 7.87 -4.02 -0.48
CA ALA A 29 7.95 -2.61 -0.86
C ALA A 29 9.12 -1.94 -0.16
N LEU A 30 9.69 -0.92 -0.79
CA LEU A 30 10.63 0.00 -0.17
C LEU A 30 9.92 1.30 0.15
N LEU A 31 10.07 1.82 1.37
CA LEU A 31 9.42 3.06 1.82
C LEU A 31 10.48 4.06 2.27
N PHE A 32 10.31 5.30 1.85
CA PHE A 32 11.20 6.40 2.20
C PHE A 32 10.40 7.68 2.39
N GLN A 33 10.80 8.51 3.35
CA GLN A 33 10.27 9.85 3.55
C GLN A 33 10.76 10.80 2.46
N ASP A 34 12.04 10.67 2.06
CA ASP A 34 12.67 11.53 1.08
C ASP A 34 13.78 10.82 0.28
N THR A 35 14.36 11.54 -0.68
CA THR A 35 15.42 11.02 -1.56
C THR A 35 16.73 10.74 -0.81
N MET A 36 17.00 11.45 0.28
CA MET A 36 18.22 11.28 1.08
C MET A 36 18.16 9.99 1.90
N GLU A 37 16.99 9.67 2.45
CA GLU A 37 16.75 8.41 3.14
C GLU A 37 16.84 7.22 2.17
N CYS A 38 16.24 7.34 0.98
CA CYS A 38 16.39 6.37 -0.11
C CYS A 38 17.87 6.14 -0.49
N ASN A 39 18.64 7.23 -0.62
CA ASN A 39 20.07 7.13 -0.94
C ASN A 39 20.87 6.50 0.21
N SER A 40 20.52 6.84 1.46
CA SER A 40 21.14 6.27 2.67
C SER A 40 20.88 4.77 2.80
N PHE A 41 19.72 4.30 2.32
CA PHE A 41 19.41 2.88 2.18
C PHE A 41 20.28 2.16 1.13
N GLY A 42 20.98 2.92 0.29
CA GLY A 42 21.96 2.44 -0.68
C GLY A 42 21.43 2.31 -2.11
N ILE A 43 20.33 2.99 -2.43
CA ILE A 43 19.91 3.25 -3.81
C ILE A 43 20.70 4.47 -4.31
N GLU A 44 21.00 4.56 -5.60
CA GLU A 44 21.68 5.75 -6.12
C GLU A 44 20.75 6.97 -6.07
N LEU A 45 21.30 8.13 -5.68
CA LEU A 45 20.54 9.37 -5.57
C LEU A 45 19.73 9.72 -6.82
N GLU A 46 20.28 9.53 -8.02
CA GLU A 46 19.55 9.77 -9.28
C GLU A 46 18.31 8.87 -9.41
N THR A 47 18.45 7.59 -9.07
CA THR A 47 17.31 6.67 -9.04
C THR A 47 16.30 7.09 -7.98
N CYS A 48 16.74 7.45 -6.77
CA CYS A 48 15.85 7.97 -5.73
C CYS A 48 15.08 9.22 -6.17
N GLN A 49 15.74 10.13 -6.89
CA GLN A 49 15.12 11.33 -7.46
C GLN A 49 14.08 10.95 -8.52
N ALA A 50 14.40 10.02 -9.43
CA ALA A 50 13.46 9.55 -10.44
C ALA A 50 12.20 8.93 -9.82
N GLU A 51 12.36 8.06 -8.82
CA GLU A 51 11.23 7.44 -8.13
C GLU A 51 10.41 8.44 -7.30
N TYR A 52 11.08 9.39 -6.65
CA TYR A 52 10.41 10.47 -5.94
C TYR A 52 9.59 11.36 -6.90
N GLN A 53 10.14 11.70 -8.07
CA GLN A 53 9.41 12.44 -9.10
C GLN A 53 8.21 11.64 -9.63
N GLN A 54 8.38 10.35 -9.87
CA GLN A 54 7.25 9.50 -10.24
C GLN A 54 6.17 9.49 -9.15
N ALA A 55 6.55 9.41 -7.87
CA ALA A 55 5.59 9.48 -6.76
C ALA A 55 4.85 10.83 -6.71
N LEU A 56 5.54 11.95 -7.00
CA LEU A 56 4.92 13.27 -7.13
C LEU A 56 3.92 13.34 -8.29
N GLU A 57 4.25 12.77 -9.46
CA GLU A 57 3.32 12.70 -10.57
C GLU A 57 2.07 11.87 -10.23
N GLN A 58 2.26 10.75 -9.54
CA GLN A 58 1.14 9.94 -9.05
C GLN A 58 0.35 10.70 -7.97
N HIS A 59 1.01 11.47 -7.11
CA HIS A 59 0.38 12.31 -6.09
C HIS A 59 -0.64 13.28 -6.73
N LEU A 60 -0.27 14.01 -7.77
CA LEU A 60 -1.18 14.96 -8.44
C LEU A 60 -2.47 14.30 -8.97
N ASN A 61 -2.40 13.02 -9.33
CA ASN A 61 -3.50 12.27 -9.91
C ASN A 61 -4.34 11.51 -8.87
N GLU A 62 -3.71 11.07 -7.79
CA GLU A 62 -4.28 10.11 -6.86
C GLU A 62 -4.59 10.69 -5.48
N ALA A 63 -4.04 11.86 -5.14
CA ALA A 63 -4.18 12.46 -3.82
C ALA A 63 -5.65 12.64 -3.41
N PRO A 64 -5.96 12.48 -2.11
CA PRO A 64 -7.24 12.91 -1.56
C PRO A 64 -7.54 14.37 -1.90
N ARG A 65 -8.70 14.62 -2.53
CA ARG A 65 -9.12 15.94 -3.02
C ARG A 65 -10.17 16.55 -2.10
N TYR A 66 -10.02 17.84 -1.80
CA TYR A 66 -10.89 18.61 -0.93
C TYR A 66 -11.28 19.94 -1.57
N ALA A 67 -12.50 20.41 -1.26
CA ALA A 67 -13.00 21.68 -1.77
C ALA A 67 -12.32 22.90 -1.11
N THR A 68 -11.88 22.77 0.14
CA THR A 68 -11.27 23.85 0.90
C THR A 68 -10.11 23.33 1.74
N GLU A 69 -9.19 24.22 2.10
CA GLU A 69 -8.06 23.97 2.98
C GLU A 69 -8.51 23.33 4.29
N GLN A 70 -9.53 23.91 4.93
CA GLN A 70 -9.99 23.47 6.26
C GLN A 70 -10.54 22.03 6.24
N LEU A 71 -11.06 21.56 5.10
CA LEU A 71 -11.49 20.17 4.96
C LEU A 71 -10.29 19.23 4.84
N CYS A 72 -9.25 19.64 4.10
CA CYS A 72 -8.01 18.88 4.00
C CYS A 72 -7.29 18.83 5.35
N GLU A 73 -7.08 19.98 5.99
CA GLU A 73 -6.42 20.07 7.29
C GLU A 73 -7.22 19.38 8.40
N GLY A 74 -8.53 19.28 8.24
CA GLY A 74 -9.39 18.48 9.10
C GLY A 74 -9.01 16.99 9.13
N ASP A 75 -8.51 16.46 8.01
CA ASP A 75 -8.10 15.05 7.85
C ASP A 75 -6.57 14.86 8.00
N PHE A 76 -5.79 15.88 7.64
CA PHE A 76 -4.34 15.79 7.50
C PHE A 76 -3.54 16.64 8.47
N GLY A 77 -4.15 17.61 9.17
CA GLY A 77 -3.48 18.51 10.10
C GLY A 77 -3.21 19.89 9.52
N PHE A 78 -2.95 20.84 10.41
CA PHE A 78 -2.62 22.23 10.05
C PHE A 78 -1.34 22.31 9.22
N ASP A 79 -1.34 23.16 8.18
CA ASP A 79 -0.21 23.43 7.29
C ASP A 79 0.34 22.17 6.60
N ARG A 80 -0.56 21.21 6.35
CA ARG A 80 -0.24 19.92 5.69
C ARG A 80 -1.00 19.71 4.40
N CYS A 81 -1.46 20.80 3.81
CA CYS A 81 -2.28 20.80 2.62
C CYS A 81 -1.78 21.86 1.65
N GLU A 82 -1.89 21.57 0.36
CA GLU A 82 -1.56 22.47 -0.72
C GLU A 82 -2.74 22.55 -1.70
N SER A 83 -2.77 23.60 -2.52
CA SER A 83 -3.80 23.82 -3.53
C SER A 83 -3.20 23.68 -4.92
N ASN A 84 -3.82 22.84 -5.75
CA ASN A 84 -3.51 22.73 -7.17
C ASN A 84 -4.79 22.96 -7.98
N GLY A 85 -4.82 24.05 -8.76
CA GLY A 85 -5.97 24.40 -9.59
C GLY A 85 -7.26 24.63 -8.79
N GLY A 86 -7.15 25.15 -7.56
CA GLY A 86 -8.29 25.39 -6.66
C GLY A 86 -8.81 24.15 -5.94
N ILE A 87 -8.13 23.00 -6.09
CA ILE A 87 -8.45 21.78 -5.36
C ILE A 87 -7.37 21.55 -4.31
N TRP A 88 -7.81 21.39 -3.06
CA TRP A 88 -6.92 21.15 -1.93
C TRP A 88 -6.58 19.68 -1.81
N GLN A 89 -5.32 19.38 -1.54
CA GLN A 89 -4.78 18.03 -1.38
C GLN A 89 -3.73 18.00 -0.26
N PRO A 90 -3.53 16.86 0.41
CA PRO A 90 -2.51 16.77 1.45
C PRO A 90 -1.10 16.80 0.87
N LEU A 91 -0.13 17.28 1.63
CA LEU A 91 1.27 17.10 1.30
C LEU A 91 1.61 15.60 1.28
N MET A 92 2.45 15.20 0.32
CA MET A 92 3.04 13.87 0.31
C MET A 92 3.99 13.74 1.52
N ALA A 93 3.81 12.67 2.31
CA ALA A 93 4.60 12.43 3.52
C ALA A 93 5.77 11.47 3.31
N GLY A 94 5.89 10.92 2.10
CA GLY A 94 6.90 9.96 1.68
C GLY A 94 6.46 9.27 0.40
N PHE A 95 7.26 8.32 -0.06
CA PHE A 95 6.98 7.52 -1.24
C PHE A 95 7.30 6.06 -0.97
N MET A 96 6.60 5.18 -1.69
CA MET A 96 6.87 3.77 -1.69
C MET A 96 7.14 3.27 -3.10
N ILE A 97 7.95 2.23 -3.17
CA ILE A 97 8.38 1.55 -4.39
C ILE A 97 7.94 0.10 -4.26
N GLY A 98 7.03 -0.36 -5.14
CA GLY A 98 6.55 -1.75 -5.13
C GLY A 98 7.47 -2.70 -5.89
N LEU A 99 7.96 -3.75 -5.24
CA LEU A 99 8.77 -4.79 -5.89
C LEU A 99 7.84 -5.95 -6.28
N VAL A 100 7.90 -6.37 -7.55
CA VAL A 100 7.09 -7.52 -7.98
C VAL A 100 7.61 -8.80 -7.33
N ALA A 101 6.73 -9.78 -7.08
CA ALA A 101 7.08 -11.02 -6.37
C ALA A 101 8.29 -11.77 -6.98
N GLU A 102 8.42 -11.79 -8.31
CA GLU A 102 9.55 -12.41 -9.02
C GLU A 102 10.91 -11.74 -8.73
N ALA A 103 10.88 -10.49 -8.28
CA ALA A 103 12.07 -9.75 -7.85
C ALA A 103 12.52 -10.17 -6.44
N VAL A 104 11.69 -10.83 -5.64
CA VAL A 104 11.98 -11.09 -4.22
C VAL A 104 12.83 -12.34 -4.04
N ASP A 105 12.60 -13.39 -4.83
CA ASP A 105 13.27 -14.70 -4.67
C ASP A 105 14.77 -14.66 -5.02
N GLU A 106 15.20 -13.89 -6.03
CA GLU A 106 16.63 -13.68 -6.33
C GLU A 106 17.16 -12.33 -5.84
N GLY A 107 16.29 -11.33 -5.76
CA GLY A 107 16.70 -9.96 -5.53
C GLY A 107 17.00 -9.65 -4.07
N LEU A 108 16.19 -10.10 -3.11
CA LEU A 108 16.38 -9.72 -1.70
C LEU A 108 17.64 -10.37 -1.08
N ASP A 109 17.97 -11.59 -1.50
CA ASP A 109 19.25 -12.23 -1.17
C ASP A 109 20.43 -11.61 -1.94
N ALA A 110 20.22 -11.12 -3.17
CA ALA A 110 21.21 -10.30 -3.87
C ALA A 110 21.41 -8.91 -3.24
N LEU A 111 20.37 -8.31 -2.62
CA LEU A 111 20.44 -7.04 -1.88
C LEU A 111 21.35 -7.18 -0.65
N LYS A 112 21.39 -8.36 -0.02
CA LYS A 112 22.33 -8.68 1.06
C LYS A 112 23.75 -8.96 0.54
N LYS A 113 23.90 -9.48 -0.69
CA LYS A 113 25.19 -10.03 -1.16
C LYS A 113 26.05 -9.07 -2.00
N LYS A 114 25.53 -8.06 -2.73
CA LYS A 114 26.36 -7.04 -3.43
C LYS A 114 25.65 -5.70 -3.69
N ARG A 115 26.32 -4.58 -3.36
CA ARG A 115 25.92 -3.18 -3.70
C ARG A 115 25.63 -2.92 -5.20
N LYS A 116 26.17 -3.73 -6.12
CA LYS A 116 26.07 -3.49 -7.58
C LYS A 116 24.72 -3.85 -8.22
N HIS A 117 23.84 -4.60 -7.55
CA HIS A 117 22.59 -5.07 -8.15
C HIS A 117 21.32 -4.30 -7.74
N LYS A 118 21.39 -3.36 -6.78
CA LYS A 118 20.20 -2.59 -6.36
C LYS A 118 19.59 -1.76 -7.50
N ARG A 119 20.42 -1.19 -8.39
CA ARG A 119 19.98 -0.43 -9.58
C ARG A 119 19.20 -1.27 -10.59
N ALA A 120 19.50 -2.57 -10.70
CA ALA A 120 18.81 -3.46 -11.65
C ALA A 120 17.38 -3.81 -11.21
N MET A 121 17.05 -3.63 -9.92
CA MET A 121 15.74 -3.98 -9.35
C MET A 121 14.71 -2.86 -9.50
N LEU A 122 15.17 -1.61 -9.56
CA LEU A 122 14.34 -0.42 -9.71
C LEU A 122 14.15 -0.02 -11.19
N GLY A 123 14.62 -0.86 -12.12
CA GLY A 123 14.44 -0.66 -13.55
C GLY A 123 13.77 -1.88 -14.20
N GLY A 124 12.82 -1.63 -15.11
CA GLY A 124 12.22 -2.68 -15.93
C GLY A 124 11.09 -3.46 -15.25
N LYS A 125 11.03 -4.78 -15.50
CA LYS A 125 9.90 -5.65 -15.10
C LYS A 125 9.82 -5.98 -13.61
N TYR A 126 10.84 -5.61 -12.82
CA TYR A 126 10.99 -6.00 -11.41
C TYR A 126 10.32 -5.05 -10.42
N TYR A 127 9.68 -4.01 -10.94
CA TYR A 127 9.17 -2.87 -10.19
C TYR A 127 7.80 -2.46 -10.73
N SER A 128 6.87 -2.13 -9.83
CA SER A 128 5.50 -1.75 -10.20
C SER A 128 5.24 -0.24 -10.22
N GLY A 129 6.25 0.60 -9.96
CA GLY A 129 6.10 2.05 -9.92
C GLY A 129 6.07 2.64 -8.51
N ALA A 130 6.31 3.94 -8.43
CA ALA A 130 6.39 4.67 -7.17
C ALA A 130 5.01 5.20 -6.84
N LYS A 131 4.63 5.14 -5.56
CA LYS A 131 3.35 5.65 -5.08
C LYS A 131 3.55 6.60 -3.91
N PRO A 132 2.72 7.65 -3.80
CA PRO A 132 2.78 8.59 -2.71
C PRO A 132 2.24 7.95 -1.41
N LEU A 133 2.86 8.33 -0.30
CA LEU A 133 2.40 8.00 1.04
C LEU A 133 1.88 9.27 1.73
N TYR A 134 0.88 9.10 2.58
CA TYR A 134 0.27 10.17 3.37
C TYR A 134 0.19 9.78 4.83
N ARG A 135 0.06 10.80 5.69
CA ARG A 135 -0.14 10.65 7.13
C ARG A 135 -1.34 11.46 7.55
N SER A 136 -2.31 10.81 8.18
CA SER A 136 -3.49 11.53 8.69
C SER A 136 -3.14 12.28 9.97
N ARG A 137 -3.94 13.30 10.30
CA ARG A 137 -3.92 13.93 11.62
C ARG A 137 -4.21 12.94 12.74
N ASP A 138 -5.23 12.10 12.56
CA ASP A 138 -5.75 11.22 13.62
C ASP A 138 -4.92 9.94 13.79
N ASP A 139 -4.07 9.61 12.80
CA ASP A 139 -3.15 8.47 12.81
C ASP A 139 -1.83 8.91 12.20
N PHE A 140 -1.15 9.81 12.92
CA PHE A 140 0.06 10.43 12.41
C PHE A 140 1.21 9.45 12.31
N PHE A 141 1.27 8.37 13.09
CA PHE A 141 2.40 7.44 13.09
C PHE A 141 2.30 6.31 12.08
N SER A 142 1.39 6.43 11.10
CA SER A 142 1.18 5.43 10.06
C SER A 142 1.24 6.05 8.67
N TYR A 143 1.97 5.38 7.78
CA TYR A 143 1.89 5.64 6.35
C TYR A 143 0.64 5.00 5.76
N ARG A 144 -0.04 5.78 4.92
CA ARG A 144 -1.26 5.37 4.23
C ARG A 144 -1.16 5.70 2.74
N ASN A 145 -1.79 4.88 1.91
CA ASN A 145 -1.92 5.19 0.49
C ASN A 145 -3.10 6.15 0.22
N SER A 146 -3.27 6.59 -1.03
CA SER A 146 -4.37 7.47 -1.45
C SER A 146 -5.77 6.94 -1.12
N ASN A 147 -5.93 5.62 -1.02
CA ASN A 147 -7.19 4.98 -0.69
C ASN A 147 -7.53 5.02 0.81
N ASN A 148 -6.64 5.56 1.66
CA ASN A 148 -6.69 5.53 3.12
C ASN A 148 -6.40 4.14 3.71
N ASP A 149 -5.71 3.27 2.98
CA ASP A 149 -5.27 1.99 3.52
C ASP A 149 -3.96 2.15 4.28
N TYR A 150 -3.82 1.49 5.43
CA TYR A 150 -2.55 1.37 6.14
C TYR A 150 -1.53 0.63 5.28
N VAL A 151 -0.33 1.18 5.18
CA VAL A 151 0.81 0.57 4.47
C VAL A 151 1.84 0.08 5.48
N ALA A 152 2.36 0.98 6.33
CA ALA A 152 3.38 0.67 7.33
C ALA A 152 3.37 1.73 8.45
N SER A 153 4.15 1.51 9.52
CA SER A 153 4.40 2.56 10.50
C SER A 153 5.26 3.66 9.88
N ALA A 154 5.05 4.92 10.28
CA ALA A 154 5.81 6.07 9.81
C ALA A 154 7.28 6.05 10.23
N SER A 155 7.68 5.19 11.18
CA SER A 155 9.09 4.93 11.49
C SER A 155 9.69 3.81 10.63
N SER A 156 8.90 3.18 9.76
CA SER A 156 9.39 2.13 8.87
C SER A 156 10.09 2.78 7.69
N SER A 157 11.37 2.46 7.52
CA SER A 157 12.22 2.93 6.44
C SER A 157 12.91 1.75 5.77
N GLY A 158 12.99 1.78 4.45
CA GLY A 158 13.54 0.66 3.68
C GLY A 158 12.49 -0.43 3.45
N SER A 159 12.88 -1.69 3.58
CA SER A 159 12.05 -2.83 3.15
C SER A 159 10.96 -3.20 4.15
N THR A 160 9.74 -3.38 3.65
CA THR A 160 8.61 -3.93 4.40
C THR A 160 7.76 -4.84 3.51
N LEU A 161 7.00 -5.74 4.13
CA LEU A 161 5.96 -6.49 3.45
C LEU A 161 4.65 -5.71 3.49
N VAL A 162 3.98 -5.63 2.35
CA VAL A 162 2.69 -4.97 2.20
C VAL A 162 1.82 -5.84 1.31
N LYS A 163 0.52 -5.92 1.59
CA LYS A 163 -0.43 -6.53 0.68
C LYS A 163 -0.36 -5.93 -0.72
N SER A 164 -0.33 -6.77 -1.76
CA SER A 164 -0.26 -6.36 -3.17
C SER A 164 -1.34 -5.34 -3.52
N SER A 165 -2.57 -5.53 -3.02
CA SER A 165 -3.68 -4.58 -3.24
C SER A 165 -3.44 -3.17 -2.68
N LYS A 166 -2.46 -2.98 -1.79
CA LYS A 166 -2.11 -1.70 -1.16
C LYS A 166 -0.91 -1.03 -1.80
N VAL A 167 -0.11 -1.79 -2.55
CA VAL A 167 1.00 -1.34 -3.40
C VAL A 167 0.46 -0.99 -4.78
N ASN A 168 -0.18 -1.97 -5.44
CA ASN A 168 -0.68 -1.88 -6.81
C ASN A 168 -2.15 -1.44 -6.83
N TYR A 169 -2.48 -0.41 -6.05
CA TYR A 169 -3.85 0.08 -5.95
C TYR A 169 -4.18 1.01 -7.12
N LYS A 170 -5.46 1.03 -7.51
CA LYS A 170 -6.02 2.15 -8.28
C LYS A 170 -6.62 3.16 -7.31
N ALA A 171 -6.25 4.43 -7.45
CA ALA A 171 -6.81 5.49 -6.62
C ALA A 171 -8.32 5.60 -6.84
N LYS A 172 -9.08 5.53 -5.75
CA LYS A 172 -10.53 5.74 -5.79
C LYS A 172 -10.80 7.22 -5.99
N ARG A 173 -11.52 7.57 -7.06
CA ARG A 173 -12.05 8.92 -7.24
C ARG A 173 -12.97 9.26 -6.06
N LYS A 174 -12.51 10.10 -5.15
CA LYS A 174 -13.35 10.63 -4.07
C LYS A 174 -13.93 11.96 -4.53
N PRO A 175 -15.25 12.19 -4.38
CA PRO A 175 -15.83 13.49 -4.68
C PRO A 175 -15.16 14.56 -3.79
N VAL A 176 -14.91 15.73 -4.36
CA VAL A 176 -14.26 16.90 -3.72
C VAL A 176 -15.02 17.38 -2.47
N THR A 177 -16.23 16.88 -2.27
CA THR A 177 -17.18 17.21 -1.21
C THR A 177 -17.18 16.19 -0.07
N ARG A 178 -16.03 15.84 0.50
CA ARG A 178 -16.05 15.00 1.70
C ARG A 178 -16.47 15.84 2.91
N LYS A 179 -17.74 15.73 3.30
CA LYS A 179 -18.19 16.06 4.67
C LYS A 179 -17.14 15.47 5.63
N ARG A 180 -16.57 16.35 6.47
CA ARG A 180 -15.51 16.15 7.48
C ARG A 180 -15.21 14.68 7.87
N GLY A 181 -13.92 14.33 7.88
CA GLY A 181 -13.40 13.29 8.80
C GLY A 181 -13.42 11.88 8.23
N GLY A 182 -12.66 11.60 7.16
CA GLY A 182 -12.69 10.28 6.53
C GLY A 182 -11.35 9.69 6.10
N PHE A 183 -10.26 10.43 6.15
CA PHE A 183 -8.90 9.90 6.02
C PHE A 183 -8.31 9.68 7.43
N GLY A 184 -7.52 8.63 7.64
CA GLY A 184 -6.99 8.22 8.95
C GLY A 184 -7.97 7.50 9.88
N ARG A 185 -9.27 7.77 9.78
CA ARG A 185 -10.30 7.02 10.51
C ARG A 185 -10.42 5.61 9.92
N SER A 186 -9.66 4.68 10.47
CA SER A 186 -9.92 3.26 10.26
C SER A 186 -11.35 3.01 10.75
N ALA A 187 -12.25 2.51 9.90
CA ALA A 187 -13.48 1.94 10.41
C ALA A 187 -13.03 0.89 11.43
N SER A 188 -13.31 1.12 12.71
CA SER A 188 -13.22 0.09 13.74
C SER A 188 -13.83 -1.16 13.10
N ARG A 189 -13.04 -2.21 12.91
CA ARG A 189 -13.58 -3.50 12.49
C ARG A 189 -14.58 -3.86 13.57
N SER A 190 -15.86 -3.63 13.31
CA SER A 190 -16.93 -4.25 14.08
C SER A 190 -16.74 -5.74 13.84
N SER A 191 -16.00 -6.40 14.72
CA SER A 191 -16.09 -7.83 14.92
C SER A 191 -17.51 -8.06 15.45
N TRP A 192 -18.45 -8.18 14.51
CA TRP A 192 -19.74 -8.82 14.71
C TRP A 192 -19.61 -10.16 14.01
N GLY A 193 -19.55 -11.24 14.80
CA GLY A 193 -19.50 -12.57 14.25
C GLY A 193 -19.29 -13.63 15.32
N GLY A 194 -20.40 -14.12 15.87
CA GLY A 194 -20.60 -15.52 16.29
C GLY A 194 -20.14 -15.89 17.68
#